data_AF-A0A2S9GDG1-F1
#
_entry.id   AF-A0A2S9GDG1-F1
#
_cell.length_a   1.000
_cell.length_b   1.000
_cell.length_c   1.000
_cell.angle_alpha   90.00
_cell.angle_beta   90.00
_cell.angle_gamma   90.00
#
_symmetry.space_group_name_H-M   'P 1'
#
loop_
_entity.id
_entity.type
_entity.pdbx_description
1 polymer ?
#
loop_
_entity_poly.entity_id
_entity_poly.type
_entity_poly.pdbx_seq_one_letter_code
_entity_poly.pdbx_strand_id
1 'polypeptide(L)'
;RVLDGRPVDFLDADRAQMLALPPVSPVVQSVTSVRLGRDYYVRVAGNDYSVDPSAIGQLVEVTTTLAQVTVTRSGRLLAAHDRC
;
A
#
# COMPACT_ATOMS: atom_id res chain seq x y z
N ARG A 1 -10.06 -29.25 -24.37
CA ARG A 1 -9.03 -28.75 -25.32
C ARG A 1 -7.78 -28.49 -24.51
N VAL A 2 -6.66 -29.12 -24.85
CA VAL A 2 -5.37 -28.93 -24.17
C VAL A 2 -4.56 -27.93 -25.00
N LEU A 3 -3.81 -27.05 -24.35
CA LEU A 3 -2.85 -26.17 -25.01
C LEU A 3 -1.54 -26.95 -25.17
N ASP A 4 -0.94 -26.96 -26.36
CA ASP A 4 0.23 -27.79 -26.71
C ASP A 4 1.55 -27.30 -26.11
N GLY A 5 1.57 -27.02 -24.79
CA GLY A 5 2.74 -26.54 -24.07
C GLY A 5 2.42 -26.13 -22.63
N ARG A 6 3.44 -25.87 -21.83
CA ARG A 6 3.26 -25.30 -20.48
C ARG A 6 2.99 -23.80 -20.62
N PRO A 7 2.24 -23.16 -19.72
CA PRO A 7 1.96 -21.73 -19.79
C PRO A 7 3.20 -20.84 -19.97
N VAL A 8 4.33 -21.22 -19.36
CA VAL A 8 5.60 -20.48 -19.49
C VAL A 8 6.17 -20.49 -20.90
N ASP A 9 5.89 -21.53 -21.70
CA ASP A 9 6.41 -21.68 -23.06
C ASP A 9 5.78 -20.65 -24.03
N PHE A 10 4.65 -20.02 -23.65
CA PHE A 10 3.94 -19.01 -24.45
C PHE A 10 4.16 -17.56 -23.98
N LEU A 11 4.73 -17.36 -22.77
CA LEU A 11 4.77 -16.05 -22.12
C LEU A 11 5.49 -14.98 -22.93
N ASP A 12 6.64 -15.30 -23.52
CA ASP A 12 7.42 -14.32 -24.28
C ASP A 12 6.71 -13.92 -25.58
N ALA A 13 6.06 -14.87 -26.25
CA ALA A 13 5.29 -14.61 -27.47
C ALA A 13 4.07 -13.72 -27.17
N ASP A 14 3.36 -14.01 -26.09
CA ASP A 14 2.23 -13.19 -25.63
C ASP A 14 2.70 -11.79 -25.24
N ARG A 15 3.80 -11.69 -24.50
CA ARG A 15 4.38 -10.41 -24.06
C ARG A 15 4.81 -9.53 -25.24
N ALA A 16 5.33 -10.12 -26.32
CA ALA A 16 5.73 -9.40 -27.52
C ALA A 16 4.54 -8.75 -28.25
N GLN A 17 3.32 -9.24 -28.04
CA GLN A 17 2.08 -8.69 -28.60
C GLN A 17 1.39 -7.67 -27.68
N MET A 18 1.86 -7.50 -26.44
CA MET A 18 1.31 -6.52 -25.50
C MET A 18 1.79 -5.10 -25.83
N LEU A 19 0.97 -4.11 -25.48
CA LEU A 19 1.37 -2.71 -25.52
C LEU A 19 2.53 -2.45 -24.55
N ALA A 20 3.41 -1.52 -24.93
CA ALA A 20 4.45 -1.03 -24.03
C ALA A 20 3.84 -0.44 -22.75
N LEU A 21 4.47 -0.72 -21.61
CA LEU A 21 4.05 -0.14 -20.35
C LEU A 21 4.26 1.39 -20.37
N PRO A 22 3.37 2.18 -19.75
CA PRO A 22 3.62 3.60 -19.53
C PRO A 22 4.97 3.82 -18.81
N PRO A 23 5.69 4.92 -19.07
CA PRO A 23 6.98 5.21 -18.45
C PRO A 23 6.86 5.65 -16.98
N VAL A 24 5.70 5.50 -16.38
CA VAL A 24 5.38 5.88 -15.01
C VAL A 24 4.93 4.65 -14.24
N SER A 25 5.48 4.47 -13.04
CA SER A 25 5.06 3.37 -12.17
C SER A 25 3.61 3.54 -11.75
N PRO A 26 2.83 2.44 -11.69
CA PRO A 26 1.48 2.52 -11.16
C PRO A 26 1.50 2.93 -9.68
N VAL A 27 0.45 3.62 -9.25
CA VAL A 27 0.24 3.90 -7.82
C VAL A 27 -0.25 2.61 -7.16
N VAL A 28 0.56 2.06 -6.26
CA VAL A 28 0.28 0.79 -5.55
C VAL A 28 -0.07 0.99 -4.07
N GLN A 29 -0.21 2.24 -3.65
CA GLN A 29 -0.51 2.61 -2.28
C GLN A 29 -1.87 3.31 -2.19
N SER A 30 -2.54 3.17 -1.05
CA SER A 30 -3.65 4.04 -0.67
C SER A 30 -3.18 5.08 0.33
N VAL A 31 -3.79 6.26 0.27
CA VAL A 31 -3.52 7.37 1.19
C VAL A 31 -4.84 7.83 1.77
N THR A 32 -4.92 7.98 3.09
CA THR A 32 -6.12 8.47 3.78
C THR A 32 -5.74 9.43 4.88
N SER A 33 -6.47 10.52 5.01
CA SER A 33 -6.30 11.47 6.12
C SER A 33 -7.33 11.18 7.21
N VAL A 34 -6.88 10.96 8.44
CA VAL A 34 -7.75 10.68 9.59
C VAL A 34 -7.35 11.54 10.78
N ARG A 35 -8.30 11.91 11.62
CA ARG A 35 -7.98 12.52 12.92
C ARG A 35 -7.66 11.40 13.90
N LEU A 36 -6.47 11.40 14.49
CA LEU A 36 -6.05 10.32 15.39
C LEU A 36 -6.94 10.30 16.64
N GLY A 37 -7.55 9.15 16.90
CA GLY A 37 -8.37 8.91 18.08
C GLY A 37 -7.56 8.93 19.37
N ARG A 38 -8.25 9.02 20.51
CA ARG A 38 -7.61 9.00 21.84
C ARG A 38 -6.97 7.65 22.17
N ASP A 39 -7.44 6.60 21.51
CA ASP A 39 -6.88 5.26 21.55
C ASP A 39 -5.58 5.12 20.75
N TYR A 40 -5.10 6.16 20.06
CA TYR A 40 -3.81 6.20 19.35
C TYR A 40 -3.61 5.09 18.29
N TYR A 41 -4.68 4.45 17.81
CA TYR A 41 -4.63 3.45 16.74
C TYR A 41 -5.26 3.96 15.44
N VAL A 42 -4.78 3.41 14.32
CA VAL A 42 -5.46 3.49 13.02
C VAL A 42 -5.83 2.10 12.54
N ARG A 43 -7.09 1.93 12.11
CA ARG A 43 -7.58 0.67 11.53
C ARG A 43 -7.32 0.66 10.03
N VAL A 44 -6.52 -0.29 9.56
CA VAL A 44 -6.22 -0.49 8.14
C VAL A 44 -6.46 -1.96 7.78
N ALA A 45 -7.35 -2.20 6.82
CA ALA A 45 -7.66 -3.54 6.29
C ALA A 45 -7.96 -4.60 7.38
N GLY A 46 -8.63 -4.20 8.46
CA GLY A 46 -8.98 -5.10 9.57
C GLY A 46 -7.97 -5.15 10.72
N ASN A 47 -6.79 -4.55 10.59
CA ASN A 47 -5.74 -4.52 11.63
C ASN A 47 -5.59 -3.13 12.26
N ASP A 48 -5.36 -3.07 13.58
CA ASP A 48 -5.01 -1.83 14.28
C ASP A 48 -3.51 -1.62 14.31
N TYR A 49 -3.07 -0.42 13.96
CA TYR A 49 -1.67 0.00 14.02
C TYR A 49 -1.51 1.17 14.98
N SER A 50 -0.61 1.05 15.94
CA SER A 50 -0.35 2.11 16.91
C SER A 50 0.34 3.31 16.25
N VAL A 51 0.05 4.50 16.74
CA VAL A 51 0.64 5.77 16.28
C VAL A 51 1.19 6.52 17.48
N ASP A 52 2.25 7.32 17.29
CA ASP A 52 2.77 8.22 18.33
C ASP A 52 1.63 9.03 18.98
N PRO A 53 1.34 8.81 20.29
CA PRO A 53 0.23 9.47 20.99
C PRO A 53 0.33 10.99 21.05
N SER A 54 1.50 11.59 20.79
CA SER A 54 1.63 13.05 20.68
C SER A 54 0.78 13.65 19.54
N ALA A 55 0.35 12.82 18.59
CA ALA A 55 -0.54 13.21 17.49
C ALA A 55 -2.04 13.03 17.80
N ILE A 56 -2.43 12.61 19.01
CA ILE A 56 -3.86 12.44 19.37
C ILE A 56 -4.63 13.74 19.08
N GLY A 57 -5.78 13.60 18.42
CA GLY A 57 -6.63 14.71 18.02
C GLY A 57 -6.10 15.51 16.82
N GLN A 58 -4.93 15.18 16.27
CA GLN A 58 -4.37 15.82 15.08
C GLN A 58 -4.78 15.07 13.81
N LEU A 59 -4.79 15.77 12.68
CA LEU A 59 -4.95 15.15 11.36
C LEU A 59 -3.62 14.51 10.95
N VAL A 60 -3.66 13.23 10.61
CA VAL A 60 -2.51 12.44 10.16
C VAL A 60 -2.82 11.81 8.80
N GLU A 61 -1.78 11.62 7.99
CA GLU A 61 -1.85 10.91 6.72
C GLU A 61 -1.39 9.47 6.93
N VAL A 62 -2.22 8.52 6.53
CA VAL A 62 -1.96 7.08 6.59
C VAL A 62 -1.72 6.60 5.16
N THR A 63 -0.49 6.17 4.88
CA THR A 63 -0.10 5.51 3.63
C THR A 63 -0.08 4.01 3.84
N THR A 64 -0.80 3.27 3.01
CA THR A 64 -0.84 1.81 3.07
C THR A 64 -0.36 1.21 1.75
N THR A 65 0.63 0.34 1.83
CA THR A 65 1.07 -0.53 0.73
C THR A 65 0.67 -1.97 1.01
N LEU A 66 1.09 -2.92 0.17
CA LEU A 66 0.92 -4.35 0.47
C LEU A 66 1.81 -4.81 1.65
N ALA A 67 2.92 -4.11 1.91
CA ALA A 67 3.91 -4.54 2.89
C ALA A 67 3.92 -3.69 4.16
N GLN A 68 3.48 -2.42 4.10
CA GLN A 68 3.68 -1.47 5.19
C GLN A 68 2.49 -0.53 5.39
N VAL A 69 2.27 -0.13 6.64
CA VAL A 69 1.44 1.01 7.05
C VAL A 69 2.35 2.09 7.64
N THR A 70 2.28 3.29 7.07
CA THR A 70 3.06 4.46 7.51
C THR A 70 2.12 5.58 7.88
N VAL A 71 2.35 6.23 9.02
CA VAL A 71 1.56 7.37 9.46
C VAL A 71 2.46 8.59 9.57
N THR A 72 2.08 9.68 8.92
CA THR A 72 2.85 10.93 8.92
C THR A 72 1.98 12.13 9.25
N ARG A 73 2.61 13.22 9.70
CA ARG A 73 1.96 14.53 9.86
C ARG A 73 2.96 15.62 9.54
N SER A 74 2.63 16.46 8.56
CA SER A 74 3.50 17.57 8.14
C SER A 74 4.94 17.13 7.86
N GLY A 75 5.12 15.97 7.21
CA GLY A 75 6.43 15.39 6.92
C GLY A 75 7.11 14.66 8.09
N ARG A 76 6.56 14.70 9.31
CA ARG A 76 7.06 13.92 10.45
C ARG A 76 6.48 12.51 10.43
N LEU A 77 7.33 11.49 10.50
CA LEU A 77 6.94 10.10 10.71
C LEU A 77 6.43 9.90 12.15
N LEU A 78 5.25 9.32 12.29
CA LEU A 78 4.59 9.03 13.58
C LEU A 78 4.52 7.52 13.85
N ALA A 79 4.48 6.70 12.80
CA ALA A 79 4.53 5.24 12.88
C ALA A 79 4.91 4.63 11.53
N ALA A 80 5.57 3.48 11.57
CA ALA A 80 5.84 2.61 10.44
C ALA A 80 5.76 1.17 10.90
N HIS A 81 4.90 0.38 10.27
CA HIS A 81 4.64 -1.01 10.64
C HIS A 81 4.59 -1.90 9.41
N ASP A 82 5.22 -3.06 9.47
CA ASP A 82 4.99 -4.11 8.48
C ASP A 82 3.55 -4.64 8.60
N ARG A 83 2.97 -5.04 7.47
CA ARG A 83 1.64 -5.64 7.41
C ARG A 83 1.72 -7.13 7.73
N CYS A 84 0.80 -7.61 8.56
CA CYS A 84 0.58 -9.02 8.87
C CYS A 84 -0.72 -9.55 8.22
#